data_AF-B0S3T7-F1
#
_entry.id   AF-B0S3T7-F1
#
_cell.length_a   1.000
_cell.length_b   1.000
_cell.length_c   1.000
_cell.angle_alpha   90.00
_cell.angle_beta   90.00
_cell.angle_gamma   90.00
#
_symmetry.space_group_name_H-M   'P 1'
#
loop_
_entity.id
_entity.type
_entity.pdbx_description
1 polymer ?
#
loop_
_entity_poly.entity_id
_entity_poly.type
_entity_poly.pdbx_seq_one_letter_code
_entity_poly.pdbx_strand_id
1 'polypeptide(L)'
;MQYFLVRISFCVSILTITLISVSVLTFFYQEIWFNNSTRRMVMENDIVIVTNNSYVINEYDNTINIEGEYLDVLYKVRDLTHLGYSLVTHPLAASIRMFYSPVRSVVMKKGFSERSIEIIENSIEKYINTMGVRKPDYRNGEDYCTLDAVLLKEGIEN
;
A
#
# COMPACT_ATOMS: atom_id res chain seq x y z
N MET A 1 29.57 -35.05 50.91
CA MET A 1 29.10 -35.28 49.53
C MET A 1 27.82 -34.47 49.24
N GLN A 2 27.78 -33.14 49.48
CA GLN A 2 26.57 -32.33 49.26
C GLN A 2 26.84 -31.01 48.50
N TYR A 3 28.08 -30.54 48.44
CA TYR A 3 28.43 -29.22 47.87
C TYR A 3 28.76 -29.23 46.37
N PHE A 4 28.92 -30.40 45.75
CA PHE A 4 29.30 -30.51 44.33
C PHE A 4 28.09 -30.51 43.38
N LEU A 5 26.95 -31.07 43.82
CA LEU A 5 25.72 -31.16 43.02
C LEU A 5 24.97 -29.81 42.90
N VAL A 6 25.10 -28.91 43.89
CA VAL A 6 24.42 -27.60 43.88
C VAL A 6 25.06 -26.63 42.87
N ARG A 7 26.37 -26.75 42.60
CA ARG A 7 27.07 -25.89 41.62
C ARG A 7 26.81 -26.26 40.16
N ILE A 8 26.51 -27.52 39.88
CA ILE A 8 26.20 -27.97 38.51
C ILE A 8 24.78 -27.54 38.13
N SER A 9 23.83 -27.58 39.08
CA SER A 9 22.45 -27.15 38.83
C SER A 9 22.33 -25.66 38.52
N PHE A 10 23.09 -24.78 39.18
CA PHE A 10 23.09 -23.33 38.90
C PHE A 10 23.76 -22.95 37.56
N CYS A 11 24.75 -23.73 37.12
CA CYS A 11 25.50 -23.48 35.89
C CYS A 11 24.69 -23.82 34.62
N VAL A 12 23.88 -24.88 34.67
CA VAL A 12 23.00 -25.28 33.56
C VAL A 12 21.81 -24.30 33.40
N SER A 13 21.32 -23.70 34.49
CA SER A 13 20.28 -22.67 34.46
C SER A 13 20.77 -21.36 33.82
N ILE A 14 22.01 -20.94 34.08
CA ILE A 14 22.57 -19.71 33.51
C ILE A 14 22.87 -19.91 32.01
N LEU A 15 23.40 -21.06 31.60
CA LEU A 15 23.68 -21.36 30.19
C LEU A 15 22.41 -21.39 29.33
N THR A 16 21.31 -21.94 29.86
CA THR A 16 20.03 -22.03 29.15
C THR A 16 19.34 -20.66 29.03
N ILE A 17 19.41 -19.81 30.05
CA ILE A 17 18.88 -18.43 30.01
C ILE A 17 19.64 -17.59 28.96
N THR A 18 20.96 -17.74 28.85
CA THR A 18 21.76 -17.03 27.82
C THR A 18 21.50 -17.53 26.40
N LEU A 19 21.21 -18.84 26.23
CA LEU A 19 20.91 -19.41 24.92
C LEU A 19 19.50 -19.02 24.43
N ILE A 20 18.52 -18.94 25.35
CA ILE A 20 17.17 -18.42 25.05
C ILE A 20 17.25 -16.91 24.72
N SER A 21 18.07 -16.13 25.42
CA SER A 21 18.22 -14.71 25.10
C SER A 21 18.83 -14.49 23.72
N VAL A 22 19.85 -15.26 23.32
CA VAL A 22 20.48 -15.12 21.99
C VAL A 22 19.51 -15.55 20.88
N SER A 23 18.74 -16.63 21.06
CA SER A 23 17.78 -17.10 20.05
C SER A 23 16.57 -16.17 19.90
N VAL A 24 16.03 -15.65 21.00
CA VAL A 24 14.97 -14.62 20.99
C VAL A 24 15.49 -13.31 20.40
N LEU A 25 16.72 -12.91 20.73
CA LEU A 25 17.34 -11.72 20.14
C LEU A 25 17.56 -11.92 18.64
N THR A 26 18.03 -13.09 18.18
CA THR A 26 18.14 -13.37 16.74
C THR A 26 16.79 -13.38 16.05
N PHE A 27 15.73 -13.92 16.68
CA PHE A 27 14.38 -13.90 16.12
C PHE A 27 13.82 -12.48 16.03
N PHE A 28 14.01 -11.68 17.09
CA PHE A 28 13.62 -10.28 17.15
C PHE A 28 14.42 -9.42 16.17
N TYR A 29 15.73 -9.67 16.01
CA TYR A 29 16.55 -9.03 14.98
C TYR A 29 16.16 -9.51 13.57
N GLN A 30 15.73 -10.76 13.39
CA GLN A 30 15.24 -11.27 12.11
C GLN A 30 13.91 -10.60 11.73
N GLU A 31 12.97 -10.44 12.68
CA GLU A 31 11.72 -9.70 12.48
C GLU A 31 11.96 -8.22 12.25
N ILE A 32 12.85 -7.58 13.03
CA ILE A 32 13.24 -6.19 12.83
C ILE A 32 13.93 -6.00 11.48
N TRP A 33 14.80 -6.93 11.07
CA TRP A 33 15.47 -6.87 9.77
C TRP A 33 14.50 -7.17 8.62
N PHE A 34 13.53 -8.05 8.80
CA PHE A 34 12.46 -8.31 7.83
C PHE A 34 11.55 -7.08 7.70
N ASN A 35 11.01 -6.55 8.80
CA ASN A 35 10.21 -5.31 8.81
C ASN A 35 10.98 -4.09 8.30
N ASN A 36 12.26 -3.95 8.65
CA ASN A 36 13.08 -2.84 8.17
C ASN A 36 13.57 -3.04 6.74
N SER A 37 13.67 -4.26 6.21
CA SER A 37 13.95 -4.51 4.80
C SER A 37 12.72 -4.20 3.95
N THR A 38 11.52 -4.56 4.39
CA THR A 38 10.27 -4.13 3.72
C THR A 38 10.12 -2.61 3.78
N ARG A 39 10.42 -1.96 4.91
CA ARG A 39 10.46 -0.49 5.00
C ARG A 39 11.60 0.17 4.20
N ARG A 40 12.77 -0.46 4.06
CA ARG A 40 13.89 0.09 3.28
C ARG A 40 13.74 -0.04 1.77
N MET A 41 12.98 -1.02 1.28
CA MET A 41 12.68 -1.10 -0.16
C MET A 41 11.75 0.02 -0.65
N VAL A 42 11.03 0.69 0.25
CA VAL A 42 10.15 1.84 -0.08
C VAL A 42 10.93 3.17 -0.18
N MET A 43 12.24 3.18 0.05
CA MET A 43 13.03 4.42 0.14
C MET A 43 13.85 4.81 -1.11
N GLU A 44 13.50 4.37 -2.32
CA GLU A 44 14.17 4.85 -3.57
C GLU A 44 13.21 5.33 -4.67
N ASN A 45 11.92 5.54 -4.37
CA ASN A 45 11.03 6.24 -5.31
C ASN A 45 10.10 7.15 -4.50
N ASP A 46 10.04 8.44 -4.84
CA ASP A 46 9.02 9.38 -4.35
C ASP A 46 7.62 8.92 -4.82
N ILE A 47 7.12 7.82 -4.26
CA ILE A 47 5.83 7.19 -4.58
C ILE A 47 4.76 7.83 -3.72
N VAL A 48 3.70 8.34 -4.35
CA VAL A 48 2.53 8.91 -3.70
C VAL A 48 1.28 8.18 -4.16
N ILE A 49 0.37 7.90 -3.22
CA ILE A 49 -0.89 7.23 -3.53
C ILE A 49 -2.02 8.26 -3.46
N VAL A 50 -2.75 8.45 -4.55
CA VAL A 50 -3.95 9.31 -4.56
C VAL A 50 -5.16 8.41 -4.36
N THR A 51 -5.95 8.66 -3.32
CA THR A 51 -7.05 7.75 -2.95
C THR A 51 -8.17 8.48 -2.21
N ASN A 52 -9.40 8.00 -2.39
CA ASN A 52 -10.54 8.32 -1.53
C ASN A 52 -10.95 7.14 -0.62
N ASN A 53 -10.13 6.09 -0.54
CA ASN A 53 -10.38 4.88 0.22
C ASN A 53 -9.74 4.95 1.61
N SER A 54 -10.58 4.98 2.65
CA SER A 54 -10.12 5.02 4.05
C SER A 54 -9.21 3.86 4.45
N TYR A 55 -9.37 2.66 3.87
CA TYR A 55 -8.52 1.51 4.19
C TYR A 55 -7.08 1.73 3.74
N VAL A 56 -6.91 2.30 2.53
CA VAL A 56 -5.59 2.62 1.99
C VAL A 56 -4.95 3.77 2.77
N ILE A 57 -5.73 4.78 3.15
CA ILE A 57 -5.26 5.91 3.96
C ILE A 57 -4.71 5.43 5.32
N ASN A 58 -5.35 4.43 5.93
CA ASN A 58 -4.91 3.89 7.22
C ASN A 58 -3.72 2.94 7.11
N GLU A 59 -3.47 2.35 5.94
CA GLU A 59 -2.41 1.35 5.73
C GLU A 59 -1.09 1.97 5.23
N TYR A 60 -1.15 3.09 4.49
CA TYR A 60 0.02 3.70 3.86
C TYR A 60 0.28 5.13 4.37
N ASP A 61 1.55 5.45 4.65
CA ASP A 61 1.94 6.76 5.18
C ASP A 61 1.92 7.88 4.12
N ASN A 62 2.21 7.59 2.85
CA ASN A 62 2.33 8.59 1.79
C ASN A 62 1.10 8.64 0.85
N THR A 63 -0.05 9.00 1.43
CA THR A 63 -1.31 9.11 0.70
C THR A 63 -1.80 10.55 0.59
N ILE A 64 -2.34 10.91 -0.58
CA ILE A 64 -3.16 12.10 -0.79
C ILE A 64 -4.62 11.67 -0.69
N ASN A 65 -5.25 12.00 0.44
CA ASN A 65 -6.66 11.76 0.67
C ASN A 65 -7.52 12.73 -0.14
N ILE A 66 -8.50 12.19 -0.87
CA ILE A 66 -9.51 12.92 -1.61
C ILE A 66 -10.87 12.73 -0.95
N GLU A 67 -11.42 13.82 -0.42
CA GLU A 67 -12.80 13.88 0.06
C GLU A 67 -13.75 14.06 -1.13
N GLY A 68 -13.96 13.00 -1.89
CA GLY A 68 -14.73 13.04 -3.13
C GLY A 68 -14.97 11.67 -3.77
N GLU A 69 -15.50 11.69 -4.98
CA GLU A 69 -15.78 10.49 -5.76
C GLU A 69 -14.57 10.05 -6.60
N TYR A 70 -14.71 8.91 -7.27
CA TYR A 70 -13.71 8.39 -8.22
C TYR A 70 -13.21 9.47 -9.19
N LEU A 71 -14.09 10.30 -9.73
CA LEU A 71 -13.71 11.33 -10.70
C LEU A 71 -12.79 12.39 -10.09
N ASP A 72 -12.99 12.75 -8.82
CA ASP A 72 -12.14 13.71 -8.11
C ASP A 72 -10.72 13.15 -7.92
N VAL A 73 -10.61 11.84 -7.66
CA VAL A 73 -9.33 11.13 -7.64
C VAL A 73 -8.65 11.24 -9.01
N LEU A 74 -9.37 11.01 -10.11
CA LEU A 74 -8.80 11.14 -11.46
C LEU A 74 -8.34 12.56 -11.78
N TYR A 75 -9.10 13.59 -11.39
CA TYR A 75 -8.68 14.98 -11.58
C TYR A 75 -7.43 15.30 -10.78
N LYS A 76 -7.33 14.82 -9.53
CA LYS A 76 -6.11 15.03 -8.75
C LYS A 76 -4.90 14.34 -9.39
N VAL A 77 -5.08 13.12 -9.86
CA VAL A 77 -4.03 12.36 -10.56
C VAL A 77 -3.59 13.14 -11.81
N ARG A 78 -4.52 13.67 -12.60
CA ARG A 78 -4.20 14.51 -13.77
C ARG A 78 -3.37 15.72 -13.38
N ASP A 79 -3.81 16.47 -12.36
CA ASP A 79 -3.09 17.66 -11.91
C ASP A 79 -1.65 17.31 -11.48
N LEU A 80 -1.47 16.19 -10.77
CA LEU A 80 -0.14 15.69 -10.39
C LEU A 80 0.69 15.26 -11.61
N THR A 81 0.09 14.63 -12.63
CA THR A 81 0.83 14.28 -13.84
C THR A 81 1.40 15.51 -14.56
N HIS A 82 0.61 16.60 -14.64
CA HIS A 82 1.06 17.87 -15.21
C HIS A 82 2.10 18.59 -14.34
N LEU A 83 2.13 18.30 -13.02
CA LEU A 83 3.15 18.78 -12.08
C LEU A 83 4.45 17.95 -12.10
N GLY A 84 4.56 16.94 -12.97
CA GLY A 84 5.78 16.15 -13.14
C GLY A 84 5.78 14.81 -12.40
N TYR A 85 4.61 14.26 -12.08
CA TYR A 85 4.47 12.87 -11.64
C TYR A 85 4.11 11.95 -12.81
N SER A 86 4.43 10.66 -12.67
CA SER A 86 4.09 9.60 -13.62
C SER A 86 3.25 8.54 -12.95
N LEU A 87 2.41 7.89 -13.76
CA LEU A 87 1.55 6.81 -13.30
C LEU A 87 2.36 5.53 -13.10
N VAL A 88 2.21 4.90 -11.95
CA VAL A 88 2.73 3.54 -11.69
C VAL A 88 1.64 2.53 -11.99
N THR A 89 0.45 2.74 -11.45
CA THR A 89 -0.73 1.92 -11.72
C THR A 89 -1.66 2.59 -12.72
N HIS A 90 -2.39 1.79 -13.50
CA HIS A 90 -3.40 2.33 -14.41
C HIS A 90 -4.54 3.01 -13.62
N PRO A 91 -4.97 4.23 -13.99
CA PRO A 91 -5.94 5.00 -13.21
C PRO A 91 -7.34 4.39 -13.25
N LEU A 92 -7.76 3.84 -14.39
CA LEU A 92 -9.03 3.11 -14.50
C LEU A 92 -8.92 1.67 -13.99
N ALA A 93 -10.01 1.21 -13.37
CA ALA A 93 -10.15 -0.18 -12.96
C ALA A 93 -10.27 -1.12 -14.17
N ALA A 94 -9.60 -2.28 -14.08
CA ALA A 94 -9.59 -3.27 -15.16
C ALA A 94 -10.92 -4.03 -15.32
N SER A 95 -11.70 -4.15 -14.24
CA SER A 95 -12.99 -4.85 -14.23
C SER A 95 -14.14 -3.86 -14.38
N ILE A 96 -15.12 -4.18 -15.23
CA ILE A 96 -16.34 -3.38 -15.38
C ILE A 96 -17.11 -3.24 -14.06
N ARG A 97 -17.00 -4.23 -13.16
CA ARG A 97 -17.65 -4.17 -11.85
C ARG A 97 -16.98 -3.17 -10.92
N MET A 98 -15.65 -3.12 -10.95
CA MET A 98 -14.83 -2.16 -10.21
C MET A 98 -14.90 -0.77 -10.83
N PHE A 99 -15.23 -0.66 -12.11
CA PHE A 99 -15.41 0.63 -12.78
C PHE A 99 -16.57 1.44 -12.18
N TYR A 100 -17.63 0.78 -11.70
CA TYR A 100 -18.75 1.43 -11.01
C TYR A 100 -18.50 1.67 -9.53
N SER A 101 -17.32 1.32 -9.03
CA SER A 101 -16.94 1.63 -7.65
C SER A 101 -17.02 3.14 -7.41
N PRO A 102 -17.51 3.60 -6.25
CA PRO A 102 -17.36 4.98 -5.83
C PRO A 102 -15.92 5.31 -5.39
N VAL A 103 -15.12 4.28 -5.09
CA VAL A 103 -13.75 4.42 -4.57
C VAL A 103 -12.69 4.01 -5.59
N ARG A 104 -11.55 4.68 -5.53
CA ARG A 104 -10.37 4.37 -6.34
C ARG A 104 -9.07 4.81 -5.67
N SER A 105 -8.04 3.98 -5.81
CA SER A 105 -6.66 4.31 -5.45
C SER A 105 -5.73 4.23 -6.66
N VAL A 106 -4.85 5.21 -6.81
CA VAL A 106 -3.87 5.27 -7.91
C VAL A 106 -2.48 5.58 -7.34
N VAL A 107 -1.52 4.72 -7.66
CA VAL A 107 -0.10 4.91 -7.32
C VAL A 107 0.56 5.77 -8.40
N MET A 108 1.27 6.80 -7.95
CA MET A 108 2.07 7.69 -8.77
C MET A 108 3.49 7.74 -8.23
N LYS A 109 4.45 8.09 -9.09
CA LYS A 109 5.82 8.36 -8.68
C LYS A 109 6.28 9.67 -9.28
N LYS A 110 7.22 10.35 -8.64
CA LYS A 110 7.86 11.53 -9.23
C LYS A 110 8.61 11.17 -10.51
N GLY A 111 8.46 11.99 -11.53
CA GLY A 111 9.06 11.78 -12.84
C GLY A 111 8.07 12.13 -13.94
N PHE A 112 8.48 12.96 -14.88
CA PHE A 112 7.64 13.37 -16.01
C PHE A 112 7.50 12.23 -17.02
N SER A 113 6.29 12.00 -17.51
CA SER A 113 6.01 11.02 -18.55
C SER A 113 4.83 11.49 -19.41
N GLU A 114 5.10 11.82 -20.67
CA GLU A 114 4.07 12.22 -21.64
C GLU A 114 3.00 11.13 -21.82
N ARG A 115 3.42 9.85 -21.82
CA ARG A 115 2.51 8.70 -21.84
C ARG A 115 1.55 8.70 -20.64
N SER A 116 2.01 9.11 -19.46
CA SER A 116 1.15 9.17 -18.28
C SER A 116 0.06 10.23 -18.43
N ILE A 117 0.38 11.37 -19.07
CA ILE A 117 -0.57 12.44 -19.38
C ILE A 117 -1.63 11.91 -20.37
N GLU A 118 -1.21 11.28 -21.46
CA GLU A 118 -2.14 10.70 -22.44
C GLU A 118 -3.08 9.66 -21.77
N ILE A 119 -2.53 8.78 -20.93
CA ILE A 119 -3.33 7.76 -20.24
C ILE A 119 -4.36 8.39 -19.31
N ILE A 120 -4.01 9.41 -18.52
CA ILE A 120 -4.96 9.99 -17.56
C ILE A 120 -6.05 10.79 -18.27
N GLU A 121 -5.74 11.56 -19.31
CA GLU A 121 -6.74 12.33 -20.07
C GLU A 121 -7.74 11.37 -20.75
N ASN A 122 -7.23 10.34 -21.44
CA ASN A 122 -8.08 9.30 -22.05
C ASN A 122 -8.92 8.55 -21.01
N SER A 123 -8.36 8.34 -19.82
CA SER A 123 -9.04 7.66 -18.72
C SER A 123 -10.21 8.49 -18.17
N ILE A 124 -10.01 9.79 -18.00
CA ILE A 124 -11.06 10.73 -17.56
C ILE A 124 -12.18 10.77 -18.59
N GLU A 125 -11.86 10.92 -19.88
CA GLU A 125 -12.86 10.93 -20.95
C GLU A 125 -13.70 9.64 -20.94
N LYS A 126 -13.03 8.48 -20.85
CA LYS A 126 -13.71 7.18 -20.81
C LYS A 126 -14.57 7.01 -19.56
N TYR A 127 -14.13 7.52 -18.41
CA TYR A 127 -14.90 7.53 -17.18
C TYR A 127 -16.18 8.35 -17.33
N ILE A 128 -16.06 9.59 -17.79
CA ILE A 128 -17.20 10.51 -17.99
C ILE A 128 -18.21 9.91 -18.99
N ASN A 129 -17.74 9.39 -20.12
CA ASN A 129 -18.62 8.80 -21.13
C ASN A 129 -19.38 7.57 -20.61
N THR A 130 -18.75 6.77 -19.76
CA THR A 130 -19.38 5.56 -19.21
C THR A 130 -20.33 5.87 -18.06
N MET A 131 -19.93 6.77 -17.14
CA MET A 131 -20.71 7.16 -15.97
C MET A 131 -21.76 8.24 -16.26
N GLY A 132 -21.70 8.89 -17.43
CA GLY A 132 -22.80 9.71 -17.93
C GLY A 132 -24.07 8.90 -18.21
N VAL A 133 -23.92 7.58 -18.44
CA VAL A 133 -25.03 6.64 -18.69
C VAL A 133 -25.37 5.80 -17.46
N ARG A 134 -24.39 5.51 -16.59
CA ARG A 134 -24.53 4.62 -15.43
C ARG A 134 -24.13 5.33 -14.13
N LYS A 135 -24.79 5.00 -13.03
CA LYS A 135 -24.47 5.56 -11.71
C LYS A 135 -23.48 4.68 -10.95
N PRO A 136 -22.64 5.26 -10.07
CA PRO A 136 -21.81 4.47 -9.17
C PRO A 136 -22.66 3.56 -8.27
N ASP A 137 -22.12 2.40 -7.93
CA ASP A 137 -22.78 1.45 -7.05
C ASP A 137 -22.32 1.67 -5.59
N TYR A 138 -23.09 2.48 -4.87
CA TYR A 138 -22.81 2.76 -3.45
C TYR A 138 -23.26 1.62 -2.53
N ARG A 139 -24.11 0.69 -2.99
CA ARG A 139 -24.66 -0.36 -2.13
C ARG A 139 -23.57 -1.33 -1.67
N ASN A 140 -22.57 -1.55 -2.51
CA ASN A 140 -21.45 -2.45 -2.26
C ASN A 140 -20.15 -1.70 -1.93
N GLY A 141 -20.26 -0.47 -1.38
CA GLY A 141 -19.11 0.41 -1.12
C GLY A 141 -17.99 -0.23 -0.30
N GLU A 142 -18.32 -0.94 0.79
CA GLU A 142 -17.31 -1.60 1.64
C GLU A 142 -16.54 -2.72 0.91
N ASP A 143 -17.25 -3.51 0.10
CA ASP A 143 -16.64 -4.56 -0.73
C ASP A 143 -15.66 -3.93 -1.72
N TYR A 144 -16.05 -2.81 -2.33
CA TYR A 144 -15.19 -2.07 -3.24
C TYR A 144 -13.94 -1.50 -2.55
N CYS A 145 -14.07 -0.95 -1.34
CA CYS A 145 -12.92 -0.48 -0.57
C CYS A 145 -11.93 -1.61 -0.29
N THR A 146 -12.44 -2.79 0.07
CA THR A 146 -11.61 -3.97 0.33
C THR A 146 -10.90 -4.43 -0.94
N LEU A 147 -11.64 -4.55 -2.04
CA LEU A 147 -11.08 -4.98 -3.32
C LEU A 147 -10.04 -4.00 -3.89
N ASP A 148 -10.31 -2.70 -3.81
CA ASP A 148 -9.38 -1.67 -4.29
C ASP A 148 -8.08 -1.69 -3.49
N ALA A 149 -8.13 -1.87 -2.15
CA ALA A 149 -6.94 -2.00 -1.31
C ALA A 149 -6.11 -3.25 -1.65
N VAL A 150 -6.76 -4.40 -1.85
CA VAL A 150 -6.08 -5.65 -2.24
C VAL A 150 -5.40 -5.50 -3.60
N LEU A 151 -6.12 -4.97 -4.60
CA LEU A 151 -5.56 -4.78 -5.94
C LEU A 151 -4.43 -3.74 -5.96
N LEU A 152 -4.52 -2.70 -5.13
CA LEU A 152 -3.46 -1.71 -4.98
C LEU A 152 -2.18 -2.36 -4.44
N LYS A 153 -2.32 -3.19 -3.40
CA LYS A 153 -1.21 -3.92 -2.80
C LYS A 153 -0.52 -4.82 -3.82
N GLU A 154 -1.30 -5.61 -4.57
CA GLU A 154 -0.78 -6.44 -5.66
C GLU A 154 -0.07 -5.60 -6.74
N GLY A 155 -0.55 -4.38 -7.01
CA GLY A 155 0.05 -3.46 -7.98
C GLY A 155 1.32 -2.76 -7.51
N ILE A 156 1.59 -2.73 -6.20
CA ILE A 156 2.82 -2.18 -5.61
C ILE A 156 3.89 -3.28 -5.47
N GLU A 157 3.49 -4.52 -5.19
CA GLU A 157 4.39 -5.65 -4.95
C GLU A 157 4.96 -6.29 -6.24
N ASN A 158 4.38 -6.00 -7.41
CA ASN A 158 4.83 -6.49 -8.73
C ASN A 158 5.68 -5.47 -9.50
#